data_AF-N9GM79-F1
#
_entry.id   AF-N9GM79-F1
#
_cell.length_a   1.000
_cell.length_b   1.000
_cell.length_c   1.000
_cell.angle_alpha   90.00
_cell.angle_beta   90.00
_cell.angle_gamma   90.00
#
_symmetry.space_group_name_H-M   'P 1'
#
loop_
_entity.id
_entity.type
_entity.pdbx_description
1 polymer ?
#
loop_
_entity_poly.entity_id
_entity_poly.type
_entity_poly.pdbx_seq_one_letter_code
_entity_poly.pdbx_strand_id
1 'polypeptide(L)'
;MSNSDPIIFGFYLIFAILALWAFIEAWVHQSRTETIHPFKAFVHLLAFYLSYLLVPLWFFSLYAGWSGYYNIHQTAFVFLLSSVLVYARFIEPHQIHVKQHQFRLNPTQEFKRPIKVALVADLHIGLFSGHERQLKSIVKKLNQQQPDLVVVAGDWTYEPENRLVYELEVLKKIQAPVYSVPGNHDEQYPGPPIQALLSEALAQNNVIDIEGKIVDFDEFRLIGIGDLWAGKANMRFLPDLPQDKPWLILSHNPDTVDMVPELPMRPLMLSGHTHGGQIELPWVTNYIMKKVSILGHKKGFYSHEHADVFVTVGTGMVGVPFRFRVPPTIDIIELI
;
A
#
# COMPACT_ATOMS: atom_id res chain seq x y z
N MET A 1 -20.31 -3.72 51.03
CA MET A 1 -19.63 -4.72 50.19
C MET A 1 -20.08 -4.48 48.76
N SER A 2 -19.11 -4.25 47.87
CA SER A 2 -19.30 -3.72 46.52
C SER A 2 -20.22 -4.60 45.66
N ASN A 3 -21.43 -4.13 45.35
CA ASN A 3 -22.20 -4.65 44.22
C ASN A 3 -21.53 -4.18 42.93
N SER A 4 -20.41 -4.80 42.56
CA SER A 4 -19.84 -4.62 41.23
C SER A 4 -20.81 -5.24 40.23
N ASP A 5 -21.38 -4.41 39.36
CA ASP A 5 -22.22 -4.84 38.25
C ASP A 5 -21.52 -5.99 37.49
N PRO A 6 -22.13 -7.19 37.42
CA PRO A 6 -21.51 -8.36 36.82
C PRO A 6 -21.16 -8.15 35.34
N ILE A 7 -21.89 -7.28 34.63
CA ILE A 7 -21.61 -6.95 33.23
C ILE A 7 -20.34 -6.09 33.14
N ILE A 8 -20.16 -5.13 34.04
CA ILE A 8 -18.95 -4.30 34.09
C ILE A 8 -17.73 -5.17 34.41
N PHE A 9 -17.84 -6.05 35.41
CA PHE A 9 -16.78 -7.01 35.72
C PHE A 9 -16.47 -7.91 34.53
N GLY A 10 -17.49 -8.46 33.88
CA GLY A 10 -17.35 -9.30 32.68
C GLY A 10 -16.66 -8.58 31.53
N PHE A 11 -17.00 -7.31 31.28
CA PHE A 11 -16.32 -6.49 30.28
C PHE A 11 -14.82 -6.36 30.56
N TYR A 12 -14.43 -5.96 31.77
CA TYR A 12 -13.01 -5.79 32.10
C TYR A 12 -12.25 -7.12 32.07
N LEU A 13 -12.89 -8.23 32.45
CA LEU A 13 -12.29 -9.56 32.34
C LEU A 13 -12.04 -9.94 30.87
N ILE A 14 -13.03 -9.77 29.98
CA ILE A 14 -12.88 -10.02 28.54
C ILE A 14 -11.81 -9.10 27.95
N PHE A 15 -11.82 -7.82 28.32
CA PHE A 15 -10.86 -6.83 27.85
C PHE A 15 -9.42 -7.19 28.25
N ALA A 16 -9.21 -7.64 29.49
CA ALA A 16 -7.91 -8.10 29.98
C ALA A 16 -7.44 -9.38 29.28
N ILE A 17 -8.33 -10.35 29.06
CA ILE A 17 -8.02 -11.59 28.34
C ILE A 17 -7.61 -11.27 26.90
N LEU A 18 -8.37 -10.43 26.20
CA LEU A 18 -8.07 -10.02 24.83
C LEU A 18 -6.77 -9.21 24.74
N ALA A 19 -6.47 -8.35 25.72
CA ALA A 19 -5.22 -7.62 25.76
C ALA A 19 -4.01 -8.55 25.97
N LEU A 20 -4.14 -9.55 26.84
CA LEU A 20 -3.10 -10.57 27.06
C LEU A 20 -2.90 -11.43 25.80
N TRP A 21 -4.00 -11.87 25.17
CA TRP A 21 -3.95 -12.57 23.89
C TRP A 21 -3.24 -11.73 22.83
N ALA A 22 -3.59 -10.45 22.69
CA ALA A 22 -2.99 -9.54 21.73
C ALA A 22 -1.48 -9.38 21.93
N PHE A 23 -1.02 -9.33 23.17
CA PHE A 23 0.41 -9.29 23.50
C PHE A 23 1.12 -10.58 23.07
N ILE A 24 0.53 -11.75 23.39
CA ILE A 24 1.09 -13.06 23.03
C ILE A 24 1.17 -13.21 21.51
N GLU A 25 0.10 -12.89 20.78
CA GLU A 25 0.08 -12.97 19.32
C GLU A 25 1.09 -12.02 18.68
N ALA A 26 1.21 -10.79 19.18
CA ALA A 26 2.21 -9.84 18.70
C ALA A 26 3.63 -10.40 18.87
N TRP A 27 3.91 -11.05 20.00
CA TRP A 27 5.20 -11.68 20.28
C TRP A 27 5.48 -12.87 19.36
N VAL A 28 4.50 -13.77 19.22
CA VAL A 28 4.62 -14.97 18.39
C VAL A 28 4.76 -14.60 16.91
N HIS A 29 3.94 -13.68 16.40
CA HIS A 29 4.00 -13.25 15.01
C HIS A 29 5.33 -12.54 14.73
N GLN A 30 5.77 -11.63 15.59
CA GLN A 30 7.06 -10.95 15.42
C GLN A 30 8.23 -11.93 15.32
N SER A 31 8.23 -13.01 16.10
CA SER A 31 9.31 -14.02 16.04
C SER A 31 9.44 -14.73 14.69
N ARG A 32 8.46 -14.59 13.79
CA ARG A 32 8.43 -15.19 12.45
C ARG A 32 8.73 -14.19 11.33
N THR A 33 8.77 -12.89 11.64
CA THR A 33 9.00 -11.84 10.63
C THR A 33 10.47 -11.73 10.29
N GLU A 34 10.77 -11.63 9.00
CA GLU A 34 12.07 -11.24 8.48
C GLU A 34 12.24 -9.72 8.64
N THR A 35 12.98 -9.29 9.66
CA THR A 35 13.19 -7.87 9.98
C THR A 35 14.50 -7.66 10.74
N ILE A 36 15.19 -6.56 10.44
CA ILE A 36 16.34 -6.09 11.23
C ILE A 36 15.92 -5.28 12.47
N HIS A 37 14.62 -5.01 12.63
CA HIS A 37 14.07 -4.20 13.73
C HIS A 37 12.95 -4.93 14.49
N PRO A 38 13.24 -6.04 15.19
CA PRO A 38 12.24 -6.90 15.81
C PRO A 38 11.36 -6.18 16.85
N PHE A 39 11.93 -5.26 17.63
CA PHE A 39 11.13 -4.50 18.60
C PHE A 39 10.12 -3.55 17.93
N LYS A 40 10.49 -2.93 16.81
CA LYS A 40 9.59 -2.09 16.02
C LYS A 40 8.44 -2.93 15.45
N ALA A 41 8.77 -4.10 14.88
CA ALA A 41 7.79 -5.08 14.39
C ALA A 41 6.80 -5.46 15.49
N PHE A 42 7.31 -5.78 16.69
CA PHE A 42 6.49 -6.13 17.85
C PHE A 42 5.54 -4.99 18.24
N VAL A 43 6.02 -3.73 18.30
CA VAL A 43 5.17 -2.58 18.64
C VAL A 43 4.05 -2.39 17.61
N HIS A 44 4.35 -2.51 16.32
CA HIS A 44 3.37 -2.44 15.25
C HIS A 44 2.33 -3.57 15.35
N LEU A 45 2.77 -4.80 15.53
CA LEU A 45 1.89 -5.96 15.72
C LEU A 45 1.05 -5.84 16.99
N LEU A 46 1.63 -5.31 18.08
CA LEU A 46 0.89 -5.05 19.31
C LEU A 46 -0.22 -4.03 19.07
N ALA A 47 0.03 -2.94 18.33
CA ALA A 47 -1.02 -2.02 17.92
C ALA A 47 -2.10 -2.69 17.05
N PHE A 48 -1.70 -3.60 16.14
CA PHE A 48 -2.62 -4.40 15.33
C PHE A 48 -3.51 -5.32 16.17
N TYR A 49 -2.96 -6.11 17.09
CA TYR A 49 -3.76 -7.02 17.89
C TYR A 49 -4.55 -6.30 18.98
N LEU A 50 -4.02 -5.23 19.59
CA LEU A 50 -4.79 -4.42 20.54
C LEU A 50 -5.95 -3.68 19.88
N SER A 51 -5.90 -3.41 18.58
CA SER A 51 -7.04 -2.80 17.86
C SER A 51 -8.32 -3.65 17.90
N TYR A 52 -8.23 -4.96 18.18
CA TYR A 52 -9.41 -5.81 18.39
C TYR A 52 -10.20 -5.44 19.65
N LEU A 53 -9.59 -4.75 20.62
CA LEU A 53 -10.25 -4.22 21.81
C LEU A 53 -11.27 -3.11 21.47
N LEU A 54 -11.20 -2.51 20.29
CA LEU A 54 -12.15 -1.50 19.84
C LEU A 54 -13.58 -2.05 19.72
N VAL A 55 -13.73 -3.32 19.34
CA VAL A 55 -15.05 -3.97 19.19
C VAL A 55 -15.78 -4.11 20.52
N PRO A 56 -15.23 -4.77 21.56
CA PRO A 56 -15.90 -4.84 22.85
C PRO A 56 -16.04 -3.45 23.49
N LEU A 57 -15.10 -2.52 23.28
CA LEU A 57 -15.22 -1.13 23.75
C LEU A 57 -16.44 -0.43 23.11
N TRP A 58 -16.66 -0.64 21.81
CA TRP A 58 -17.81 -0.06 21.10
C TRP A 58 -19.14 -0.52 21.71
N PHE A 59 -19.32 -1.83 21.92
CA PHE A 59 -20.52 -2.37 22.57
C PHE A 59 -20.65 -1.93 24.03
N PHE A 60 -19.55 -1.95 24.78
CA PHE A 60 -19.55 -1.53 26.17
C PHE A 60 -19.91 -0.05 26.33
N SER A 61 -19.51 0.82 25.39
CA SER A 61 -19.85 2.24 25.44
C SER A 61 -21.38 2.48 25.45
N LEU A 62 -22.14 1.67 24.70
CA LEU A 62 -23.60 1.70 24.69
C LEU A 62 -24.18 1.20 26.01
N TYR A 63 -23.69 0.07 26.51
CA TYR A 63 -24.11 -0.47 27.81
C TYR A 63 -23.85 0.52 28.94
N ALA A 64 -22.64 1.06 29.00
CA ALA A 64 -22.22 2.02 30.01
C ALA A 64 -23.06 3.29 30.01
N GLY A 65 -23.48 3.77 28.83
CA GLY A 65 -24.42 4.88 28.74
C GLY A 65 -25.82 4.53 29.23
N TRP A 66 -26.32 3.35 28.85
CA TRP A 66 -27.64 2.87 29.26
C TRP A 66 -27.74 2.61 30.77
N SER A 67 -26.70 2.03 31.38
CA SER A 67 -26.65 1.74 32.82
C SER A 67 -26.36 2.98 33.68
N GLY A 68 -26.03 4.12 33.07
CA GLY A 68 -25.61 5.34 33.76
C GLY A 68 -24.18 5.30 34.30
N TYR A 69 -23.39 4.29 33.93
CA TYR A 69 -21.95 4.22 34.26
C TYR A 69 -21.15 5.32 33.55
N TYR A 70 -21.53 5.66 32.32
CA TYR A 70 -21.08 6.84 31.59
C TYR A 70 -22.20 7.87 31.51
N ASN A 71 -21.84 9.15 31.61
CA ASN A 71 -22.76 10.22 31.24
C ASN A 71 -22.91 10.29 29.71
N ILE A 72 -23.92 11.02 29.23
CA ILE A 72 -24.23 11.10 27.79
C ILE A 72 -23.06 11.61 26.94
N HIS A 73 -22.25 12.54 27.45
CA HIS A 73 -21.10 13.06 26.72
C HIS A 73 -19.97 12.03 26.62
N GLN A 74 -19.70 11.29 27.69
CA GLN A 74 -18.74 10.19 27.69
C GLN A 74 -19.18 9.07 26.74
N THR A 75 -20.44 8.66 26.82
CA THR A 75 -21.02 7.67 25.91
C THR A 75 -20.89 8.12 24.46
N ALA A 76 -21.34 9.34 24.14
CA ALA A 76 -21.25 9.86 22.78
C ALA A 76 -19.81 9.91 22.28
N PHE A 77 -18.88 10.42 23.09
CA PHE A 77 -17.47 10.51 22.72
C PHE A 77 -16.84 9.14 22.47
N VAL A 78 -16.95 8.20 23.42
CA VAL A 78 -16.34 6.87 23.30
C VAL A 78 -16.98 6.08 22.16
N PHE A 79 -18.31 6.16 22.01
CA PHE A 79 -19.04 5.50 20.93
C PHE A 79 -18.60 6.03 19.57
N LEU A 80 -18.56 7.35 19.36
CA LEU A 80 -18.17 7.95 18.09
C LEU A 80 -16.70 7.65 17.75
N LEU A 81 -15.80 7.82 18.72
CA LEU A 81 -14.38 7.55 18.52
C LEU A 81 -14.13 6.08 18.18
N SER A 82 -14.70 5.15 18.96
CA SER A 82 -14.58 3.72 18.67
C SER A 82 -15.24 3.35 17.34
N SER A 83 -16.36 3.97 16.95
CA SER A 83 -17.00 3.75 15.64
C SER A 83 -16.08 4.11 14.49
N VAL A 84 -15.43 5.28 14.56
CA VAL A 84 -14.47 5.74 13.55
C VAL A 84 -13.27 4.80 13.48
N LEU A 85 -12.71 4.40 14.63
CA LEU A 85 -11.56 3.50 14.68
C LEU A 85 -11.90 2.08 14.20
N VAL A 86 -13.08 1.55 14.56
CA VAL A 86 -13.58 0.25 14.07
C VAL A 86 -13.74 0.29 12.55
N TYR A 87 -14.35 1.35 12.02
CA TYR A 87 -14.49 1.54 10.58
C TYR A 87 -13.12 1.61 9.89
N ALA A 88 -12.20 2.43 10.41
CA ALA A 88 -10.86 2.62 9.85
C ALA A 88 -9.97 1.36 9.94
N ARG A 89 -10.25 0.47 10.89
CA ARG A 89 -9.48 -0.77 11.10
C ARG A 89 -10.02 -1.96 10.35
N PHE A 90 -11.34 -2.16 10.40
CA PHE A 90 -11.98 -3.41 10.01
C PHE A 90 -12.81 -3.29 8.73
N ILE A 91 -13.20 -2.07 8.33
CA ILE A 91 -14.07 -1.86 7.18
C ILE A 91 -13.28 -1.27 6.00
N GLU A 92 -12.75 -0.05 6.13
CA GLU A 92 -12.14 0.66 5.00
C GLU A 92 -10.93 -0.07 4.39
N PRO A 93 -9.98 -0.65 5.16
CA PRO A 93 -8.85 -1.41 4.59
C PRO A 93 -9.26 -2.64 3.75
N HIS A 94 -10.50 -3.10 3.86
CA HIS A 94 -11.01 -4.24 3.07
C HIS A 94 -11.87 -3.79 1.87
N GLN A 95 -12.09 -2.48 1.70
CA GLN A 95 -12.84 -1.90 0.58
C GLN A 95 -11.88 -1.49 -0.54
N ILE A 96 -11.42 -2.46 -1.32
CA ILE A 96 -10.57 -2.17 -2.49
C ILE A 96 -11.40 -1.49 -3.58
N HIS A 97 -11.07 -0.24 -3.89
CA HIS A 97 -11.67 0.54 -4.95
C HIS A 97 -10.93 0.32 -6.27
N VAL A 98 -11.65 0.51 -7.38
CA VAL A 98 -11.07 0.55 -8.71
C VAL A 98 -11.38 1.93 -9.27
N LYS A 99 -10.36 2.64 -9.75
CA LYS A 99 -10.51 3.96 -10.39
C LYS A 99 -10.01 3.91 -11.81
N GLN A 100 -10.67 4.67 -12.68
CA GLN A 100 -10.36 4.76 -14.09
C GLN A 100 -9.80 6.14 -14.38
N HIS A 101 -8.72 6.18 -15.14
CA HIS A 101 -8.01 7.39 -15.54
C HIS A 101 -7.66 7.27 -17.02
N GLN A 102 -7.54 8.41 -17.69
CA GLN A 102 -7.06 8.49 -19.07
C GLN A 102 -5.87 9.41 -19.11
N PHE A 103 -4.86 9.03 -19.89
CA PHE A 103 -3.67 9.83 -20.09
C PHE A 103 -3.23 9.75 -21.56
N ARG A 104 -3.07 10.91 -22.19
CA ARG A 104 -2.52 10.99 -23.54
C ARG A 104 -1.01 10.92 -23.46
N LEU A 105 -0.44 9.75 -23.74
CA LEU A 105 0.98 9.51 -23.54
C LEU A 105 1.82 10.05 -24.70
N ASN A 106 1.30 9.96 -25.92
CA ASN A 106 1.93 10.54 -27.09
C ASN A 106 1.18 11.81 -27.52
N PRO A 107 1.81 13.00 -27.49
CA PRO A 107 1.12 14.24 -27.81
C PRO A 107 0.84 14.42 -29.32
N THR A 108 1.55 13.72 -30.19
CA THR A 108 1.49 13.92 -31.65
C THR A 108 0.75 12.82 -32.40
N GLN A 109 0.63 11.63 -31.82
CA GLN A 109 -0.01 10.47 -32.44
C GLN A 109 -0.88 9.73 -31.42
N GLU A 110 -2.13 9.45 -31.78
CA GLU A 110 -3.00 8.59 -30.96
C GLU A 110 -2.61 7.12 -31.12
N PHE A 111 -2.80 6.36 -30.05
CA PHE A 111 -2.59 4.92 -30.07
C PHE A 111 -3.60 4.23 -31.01
N LYS A 112 -3.19 3.16 -31.70
CA LYS A 112 -4.09 2.37 -32.57
C LYS A 112 -5.34 1.88 -31.84
N ARG A 113 -5.19 1.58 -30.55
CA ARG A 113 -6.27 1.35 -29.59
C ARG A 113 -5.81 1.77 -28.20
N PRO A 114 -6.71 2.19 -27.31
CA PRO A 114 -6.36 2.44 -25.92
C PRO A 114 -5.69 1.22 -25.27
N ILE A 115 -4.63 1.46 -24.49
CA ILE A 115 -3.92 0.43 -23.72
C ILE A 115 -4.26 0.60 -22.25
N LYS A 116 -4.80 -0.44 -21.61
CA LYS A 116 -5.17 -0.43 -20.20
C LYS A 116 -4.02 -0.92 -19.33
N VAL A 117 -3.42 0.00 -18.58
CA VAL A 117 -2.42 -0.30 -17.56
C VAL A 117 -3.10 -0.34 -16.19
N ALA A 118 -3.10 -1.50 -15.53
CA ALA A 118 -3.51 -1.57 -14.14
C ALA A 118 -2.32 -1.31 -13.22
N LEU A 119 -2.36 -0.21 -12.48
CA LEU A 119 -1.37 0.18 -11.47
C LEU A 119 -1.82 -0.29 -10.07
N VAL A 120 -0.93 -1.02 -9.42
CA VAL A 120 -1.01 -1.39 -8.01
C VAL A 120 0.31 -1.04 -7.33
N ALA A 121 0.31 -0.75 -6.04
CA ALA A 121 1.52 -0.55 -5.25
C ALA A 121 1.25 -0.84 -3.78
N ASP A 122 2.32 -0.85 -2.98
CA ASP A 122 2.27 -0.83 -1.51
C ASP A 122 1.41 -1.96 -0.96
N LEU A 123 1.54 -3.19 -1.49
CA LEU A 123 0.78 -4.35 -1.03
C LEU A 123 1.12 -4.68 0.43
N HIS A 124 2.39 -4.47 0.80
CA HIS A 124 2.91 -4.66 2.16
C HIS A 124 2.50 -5.96 2.82
N ILE A 125 2.75 -7.07 2.12
CA ILE A 125 2.58 -8.41 2.66
C ILE A 125 3.49 -8.57 3.87
N GLY A 126 2.90 -8.93 5.00
CA GLY A 126 3.58 -8.99 6.29
C GLY A 126 2.67 -8.52 7.41
N LEU A 127 3.13 -7.54 8.21
CA LEU A 127 2.53 -7.26 9.53
C LEU A 127 1.00 -7.06 9.51
N PHE A 128 0.46 -6.34 8.53
CA PHE A 128 -0.95 -5.90 8.52
C PHE A 128 -1.75 -6.36 7.30
N SER A 129 -1.08 -6.62 6.17
CA SER A 129 -1.69 -6.83 4.86
C SER A 129 -1.13 -8.10 4.19
N GLY A 130 -1.67 -8.47 3.04
CA GLY A 130 -1.21 -9.64 2.28
C GLY A 130 -1.97 -10.93 2.59
N HIS A 131 -3.01 -10.87 3.42
CA HIS A 131 -3.87 -12.03 3.69
C HIS A 131 -4.50 -12.54 2.39
N GLU A 132 -4.62 -13.87 2.26
CA GLU A 132 -5.11 -14.53 1.04
C GLU A 132 -6.45 -13.95 0.52
N ARG A 133 -7.37 -13.60 1.43
CA ARG A 133 -8.65 -12.97 1.07
C ARG A 133 -8.48 -11.61 0.38
N GLN A 134 -7.56 -10.77 0.86
CA GLN A 134 -7.28 -9.46 0.28
C GLN A 134 -6.70 -9.64 -1.13
N LEU A 135 -5.68 -10.49 -1.27
CA LEU A 135 -5.02 -10.74 -2.55
C LEU A 135 -5.98 -11.38 -3.57
N LYS A 136 -6.84 -12.33 -3.16
CA LYS A 136 -7.92 -12.86 -4.01
C LYS A 136 -8.86 -11.76 -4.51
N SER A 137 -9.19 -10.79 -3.65
CA SER A 137 -10.04 -9.66 -4.04
C SER A 137 -9.33 -8.72 -5.02
N ILE A 138 -8.03 -8.45 -4.83
CA ILE A 138 -7.22 -7.66 -5.76
C ILE A 138 -7.19 -8.34 -7.13
N VAL A 139 -6.79 -9.61 -7.20
CA VAL A 139 -6.71 -10.40 -8.44
C VAL A 139 -8.06 -10.44 -9.16
N LYS A 140 -9.15 -10.68 -8.42
CA LYS A 140 -10.50 -10.65 -8.99
C LYS A 140 -10.82 -9.30 -9.63
N LYS A 141 -10.53 -8.20 -8.94
CA LYS A 141 -10.78 -6.85 -9.44
C LYS A 141 -9.91 -6.51 -10.64
N LEU A 142 -8.63 -6.86 -10.64
CA LEU A 142 -7.73 -6.71 -11.78
C LEU A 142 -8.27 -7.42 -13.01
N ASN A 143 -8.59 -8.71 -12.89
CA ASN A 143 -9.09 -9.50 -14.02
C ASN A 143 -10.44 -8.98 -14.56
N GLN A 144 -11.29 -8.42 -13.69
CA GLN A 144 -12.56 -7.78 -14.11
C GLN A 144 -12.33 -6.54 -14.99
N GLN A 145 -11.18 -5.87 -14.90
CA GLN A 145 -10.87 -4.71 -15.73
C GLN A 145 -10.24 -5.08 -17.08
N GLN A 146 -9.82 -6.34 -17.25
CA GLN A 146 -9.16 -6.85 -18.46
C GLN A 146 -8.01 -5.94 -18.93
N PRO A 147 -7.01 -5.65 -18.06
CA PRO A 147 -5.89 -4.80 -18.44
C PRO A 147 -5.01 -5.49 -19.49
N ASP A 148 -4.36 -4.71 -20.34
CA ASP A 148 -3.34 -5.21 -21.28
C ASP A 148 -2.05 -5.57 -20.53
N LEU A 149 -1.75 -4.86 -19.44
CA LEU A 149 -0.66 -5.16 -18.50
C LEU A 149 -0.98 -4.68 -17.08
N VAL A 150 -0.41 -5.36 -16.10
CA VAL A 150 -0.38 -4.91 -14.70
C VAL A 150 1.02 -4.43 -14.38
N VAL A 151 1.12 -3.27 -13.73
CA VAL A 151 2.37 -2.75 -13.18
C VAL A 151 2.26 -2.64 -11.67
N VAL A 152 3.29 -3.08 -10.97
CA VAL A 152 3.40 -2.98 -9.51
C VAL A 152 4.53 -2.01 -9.16
N ALA A 153 4.18 -0.84 -8.64
CA ALA A 153 5.14 0.22 -8.31
C ALA A 153 5.73 0.01 -6.91
N GLY A 154 6.31 -1.16 -6.66
CA GLY A 154 7.08 -1.46 -5.44
C GLY A 154 6.28 -1.66 -4.16
N ASP A 155 7.02 -1.91 -3.09
CA ASP A 155 6.57 -2.19 -1.72
C ASP A 155 5.64 -3.40 -1.64
N TRP A 156 6.16 -4.52 -2.12
CA TRP A 156 5.51 -5.82 -1.95
C TRP A 156 5.43 -6.23 -0.50
N THR A 157 6.47 -5.92 0.27
CA THR A 157 6.70 -6.49 1.59
C THR A 157 6.61 -5.43 2.70
N TYR A 158 6.25 -5.87 3.89
CA TYR A 158 6.38 -5.06 5.11
C TYR A 158 6.66 -5.98 6.30
N GLU A 159 7.96 -6.26 6.48
CA GLU A 159 8.45 -7.19 7.52
C GLU A 159 7.72 -8.56 7.41
N PRO A 160 7.85 -9.24 6.24
CA PRO A 160 7.09 -10.44 5.89
C PRO A 160 7.55 -11.67 6.68
N GLU A 161 6.78 -12.75 6.66
CA GLU A 161 7.31 -14.07 7.03
C GLU A 161 8.13 -14.67 5.86
N ASN A 162 8.97 -15.66 6.15
CA ASN A 162 9.71 -16.44 5.14
C ASN A 162 8.81 -17.43 4.37
N ARG A 163 7.75 -16.91 3.73
CA ARG A 163 6.70 -17.66 3.02
C ARG A 163 6.17 -16.95 1.77
N LEU A 164 6.81 -15.86 1.34
CA LEU A 164 6.36 -15.01 0.25
C LEU A 164 5.99 -15.78 -1.03
N VAL A 165 6.74 -16.83 -1.39
CA VAL A 165 6.43 -17.69 -2.55
C VAL A 165 5.00 -18.21 -2.51
N TYR A 166 4.55 -18.70 -1.34
CA TYR A 166 3.21 -19.23 -1.14
C TYR A 166 2.17 -18.12 -0.98
N GLU A 167 2.52 -17.05 -0.26
CA GLU A 167 1.61 -15.92 -0.03
C GLU A 167 1.25 -15.20 -1.34
N LEU A 168 2.21 -15.09 -2.26
CA LEU A 168 2.05 -14.49 -3.58
C LEU A 168 1.46 -15.45 -4.63
N GLU A 169 1.23 -16.73 -4.30
CA GLU A 169 0.77 -17.75 -5.28
C GLU A 169 -0.52 -17.34 -5.99
N VAL A 170 -1.42 -16.69 -5.27
CA VAL A 170 -2.69 -16.19 -5.80
C VAL A 170 -2.52 -15.24 -6.99
N LEU A 171 -1.39 -14.55 -7.11
CA LEU A 171 -1.10 -13.62 -8.20
C LEU A 171 -0.89 -14.31 -9.55
N LYS A 172 -0.55 -15.61 -9.57
CA LYS A 172 -0.51 -16.40 -10.80
C LYS A 172 -1.84 -16.42 -11.57
N LYS A 173 -2.94 -16.07 -10.88
CA LYS A 173 -4.28 -16.01 -11.46
C LYS A 173 -4.57 -14.67 -12.15
N ILE A 174 -3.64 -13.70 -12.13
CA ILE A 174 -3.76 -12.46 -12.91
C ILE A 174 -3.72 -12.81 -14.40
N GLN A 175 -4.69 -12.30 -15.15
CA GLN A 175 -4.89 -12.61 -16.58
C GLN A 175 -4.26 -11.54 -17.49
N ALA A 176 -3.05 -11.09 -17.14
CA ALA A 176 -2.25 -10.13 -17.90
C ALA A 176 -0.78 -10.24 -17.48
N PRO A 177 0.19 -9.84 -18.32
CA PRO A 177 1.59 -9.73 -17.91
C PRO A 177 1.73 -8.77 -16.71
N VAL A 178 2.53 -9.16 -15.72
CA VAL A 178 2.77 -8.35 -14.52
C VAL A 178 4.23 -7.90 -14.52
N TYR A 179 4.45 -6.60 -14.49
CA TYR A 179 5.77 -5.99 -14.38
C TYR A 179 5.91 -5.29 -13.04
N SER A 180 7.10 -5.33 -12.44
CA SER A 180 7.34 -4.72 -11.14
C SER A 180 8.69 -4.06 -11.05
N VAL A 181 8.78 -3.07 -10.17
CA VAL A 181 10.02 -2.60 -9.56
C VAL A 181 9.99 -2.85 -8.05
N PRO A 182 11.13 -2.89 -7.34
CA PRO A 182 11.14 -2.89 -5.88
C PRO A 182 10.77 -1.52 -5.31
N GLY A 183 10.26 -1.50 -4.08
CA GLY A 183 10.12 -0.27 -3.28
C GLY A 183 11.11 -0.22 -2.12
N ASN A 184 11.09 0.86 -1.34
CA ASN A 184 12.04 1.04 -0.25
C ASN A 184 11.90 -0.02 0.86
N HIS A 185 10.70 -0.60 1.04
CA HIS A 185 10.47 -1.67 2.01
C HIS A 185 10.94 -3.05 1.54
N ASP A 186 11.15 -3.21 0.23
CA ASP A 186 11.67 -4.44 -0.37
C ASP A 186 13.21 -4.50 -0.31
N GLU A 187 13.85 -3.33 -0.16
CA GLU A 187 15.30 -3.15 -0.19
C GLU A 187 15.97 -3.35 1.19
N GLN A 188 15.33 -2.92 2.29
CA GLN A 188 15.78 -2.99 3.70
C GLN A 188 17.30 -3.00 3.95
N TYR A 189 17.97 -1.88 3.67
CA TYR A 189 19.42 -1.71 3.89
C TYR A 189 19.75 -1.05 5.24
N PRO A 190 20.79 -1.50 6.00
CA PRO A 190 21.66 -2.65 5.73
C PRO A 190 20.97 -3.98 6.10
N GLY A 191 20.93 -4.92 5.17
CA GLY A 191 20.50 -6.30 5.44
C GLY A 191 20.15 -7.10 4.17
N PRO A 192 20.66 -8.33 4.00
CA PRO A 192 20.03 -9.33 3.16
C PRO A 192 19.21 -10.29 4.05
N PRO A 193 17.87 -10.27 3.93
CA PRO A 193 17.18 -11.47 3.41
C PRO A 193 15.99 -11.21 2.46
N ILE A 194 15.38 -10.01 2.48
CA ILE A 194 14.08 -9.80 1.82
C ILE A 194 14.19 -9.69 0.30
N GLN A 195 15.21 -9.02 -0.24
CA GLN A 195 15.37 -8.88 -1.69
C GLN A 195 15.46 -10.24 -2.40
N ALA A 196 16.25 -11.17 -1.85
CA ALA A 196 16.39 -12.51 -2.40
C ALA A 196 15.08 -13.32 -2.28
N LEU A 197 14.44 -13.26 -1.11
CA LEU A 197 13.14 -13.90 -0.86
C LEU A 197 12.06 -13.38 -1.81
N LEU A 198 11.99 -12.06 -1.99
CA LEU A 198 11.05 -11.41 -2.89
C LEU A 198 11.35 -11.76 -4.34
N SER A 199 12.61 -11.67 -4.78
CA SER A 199 13.00 -12.00 -6.15
C SER A 199 12.61 -13.44 -6.51
N GLU A 200 12.88 -14.40 -5.62
CA GLU A 200 12.43 -15.79 -5.79
C GLU A 200 10.91 -15.87 -5.88
N ALA A 201 10.19 -15.21 -4.97
CA ALA A 201 8.73 -15.26 -4.94
C ALA A 201 8.08 -14.60 -6.17
N LEU A 202 8.62 -13.50 -6.68
CA LEU A 202 8.15 -12.85 -7.91
C LEU A 202 8.37 -13.75 -9.12
N ALA A 203 9.57 -14.32 -9.26
CA ALA A 203 9.92 -15.22 -10.36
C ALA A 203 9.02 -16.47 -10.37
N GLN A 204 8.79 -17.09 -9.21
CA GLN A 204 7.92 -18.27 -9.11
C GLN A 204 6.45 -17.95 -9.36
N ASN A 205 6.03 -16.69 -9.25
CA ASN A 205 4.64 -16.24 -9.38
C ASN A 205 4.35 -15.42 -10.64
N ASN A 206 5.17 -15.58 -11.68
CA ASN A 206 5.00 -14.95 -13.00
C ASN A 206 4.98 -13.42 -12.96
N VAL A 207 5.71 -12.81 -12.02
CA VAL A 207 5.94 -11.36 -11.99
C VAL A 207 7.33 -11.06 -12.55
N ILE A 208 7.37 -10.17 -13.53
CA ILE A 208 8.60 -9.79 -14.23
C ILE A 208 9.19 -8.56 -13.54
N ASP A 209 10.31 -8.75 -12.84
CA ASP A 209 11.09 -7.65 -12.29
C ASP A 209 11.85 -6.91 -13.41
N ILE A 210 11.52 -5.62 -13.56
CA ILE A 210 12.06 -4.71 -14.57
C ILE A 210 12.95 -3.62 -13.98
N GLU A 211 13.43 -3.73 -12.73
CA GLU A 211 14.42 -2.79 -12.19
C GLU A 211 15.63 -2.68 -13.13
N GLY A 212 15.88 -1.46 -13.64
CA GLY A 212 16.97 -1.18 -14.57
C GLY A 212 16.80 -1.77 -15.98
N LYS A 213 15.60 -2.28 -16.31
CA LYS A 213 15.30 -2.93 -17.60
C LYS A 213 14.24 -2.15 -18.37
N ILE A 214 14.29 -2.30 -19.69
CA ILE A 214 13.33 -1.72 -20.64
C ILE A 214 12.52 -2.85 -21.27
N VAL A 215 11.22 -2.66 -21.34
CA VAL A 215 10.28 -3.51 -22.08
C VAL A 215 9.73 -2.68 -23.24
N ASP A 216 10.07 -3.08 -24.46
CA ASP A 216 9.62 -2.42 -25.68
C ASP A 216 8.22 -2.91 -26.08
N PHE A 217 7.27 -1.99 -26.19
CA PHE A 217 5.94 -2.23 -26.76
C PHE A 217 5.84 -1.52 -28.11
N ASP A 218 4.86 -1.87 -28.93
CA ASP A 218 4.70 -1.30 -30.28
C ASP A 218 4.63 0.24 -30.29
N GLU A 219 3.89 0.83 -29.35
CA GLU A 219 3.55 2.26 -29.35
C GLU A 219 4.14 3.04 -28.16
N PHE A 220 4.79 2.38 -27.20
CA PHE A 220 5.46 3.02 -26.05
C PHE A 220 6.60 2.13 -25.52
N ARG A 221 7.41 2.66 -24.59
CA ARG A 221 8.42 1.88 -23.86
C ARG A 221 8.17 1.96 -22.36
N LEU A 222 8.20 0.81 -21.70
CA LEU A 222 8.15 0.73 -20.23
C LEU A 222 9.57 0.58 -19.70
N ILE A 223 9.97 1.42 -18.74
CA ILE A 223 11.24 1.29 -18.03
C ILE A 223 11.01 1.20 -16.53
N GLY A 224 11.68 0.25 -15.87
CA GLY A 224 11.69 0.17 -14.40
C GLY A 224 12.90 0.88 -13.82
N ILE A 225 12.67 1.75 -12.84
CA ILE A 225 13.71 2.52 -12.14
C ILE A 225 13.78 2.07 -10.69
N GLY A 226 15.00 1.84 -10.21
CA GLY A 226 15.26 1.48 -8.81
C GLY A 226 14.82 2.56 -7.83
N ASP A 227 14.64 2.17 -6.57
CA ASP A 227 14.08 3.06 -5.55
C ASP A 227 15.00 4.24 -5.19
N LEU A 228 14.39 5.40 -4.95
CA LEU A 228 15.07 6.65 -4.60
C LEU A 228 15.72 6.59 -3.21
N TRP A 229 15.00 6.09 -2.21
CA TRP A 229 15.48 6.04 -0.83
C TRP A 229 16.55 4.96 -0.64
N ALA A 230 16.53 3.92 -1.46
CA ALA A 230 17.61 2.94 -1.56
C ALA A 230 18.84 3.46 -2.34
N GLY A 231 18.77 4.66 -2.93
CA GLY A 231 19.87 5.26 -3.69
C GLY A 231 20.14 4.59 -5.05
N LYS A 232 19.17 3.86 -5.59
CA LYS A 232 19.28 3.13 -6.86
C LYS A 232 18.66 3.86 -8.06
N ALA A 233 17.91 4.93 -7.82
CA ALA A 233 17.29 5.72 -8.88
C ALA A 233 18.35 6.38 -9.80
N ASN A 234 18.29 6.07 -11.11
CA ASN A 234 19.13 6.68 -12.13
C ASN A 234 18.42 6.68 -13.49
N MET A 235 18.35 7.86 -14.13
CA MET A 235 17.71 8.05 -15.45
C MET A 235 18.56 8.87 -16.42
N ARG A 236 19.83 9.17 -16.08
CA ARG A 236 20.69 10.06 -16.88
C ARG A 236 20.98 9.54 -18.29
N PHE A 237 20.84 8.23 -18.50
CA PHE A 237 21.08 7.56 -19.78
C PHE A 237 19.86 7.61 -20.71
N LEU A 238 18.68 8.05 -20.24
CA LEU A 238 17.47 8.08 -21.06
C LEU A 238 17.61 8.88 -22.37
N PRO A 239 18.29 10.05 -22.41
CA PRO A 239 18.44 10.82 -23.65
C PRO A 239 19.24 10.10 -24.73
N ASP A 240 20.12 9.17 -24.35
CA ASP A 240 20.95 8.38 -25.27
C ASP A 240 20.18 7.21 -25.91
N LEU A 241 18.97 6.91 -25.41
CA LEU A 241 18.11 5.84 -25.94
C LEU A 241 17.27 6.34 -27.12
N PRO A 242 16.70 5.43 -27.93
CA PRO A 242 15.77 5.81 -28.99
C PRO A 242 14.56 6.60 -28.47
N GLN A 243 14.28 7.74 -29.11
CA GLN A 243 13.20 8.67 -28.75
C GLN A 243 12.02 8.62 -29.75
N ASP A 244 11.86 7.50 -30.45
CA ASP A 244 10.80 7.23 -31.43
C ASP A 244 9.45 6.80 -30.82
N LYS A 245 9.43 6.50 -29.51
CA LYS A 245 8.24 6.12 -28.76
C LYS A 245 8.22 6.86 -27.42
N PRO A 246 7.04 7.21 -26.87
CA PRO A 246 6.95 7.82 -25.55
C PRO A 246 7.35 6.80 -24.46
N TRP A 247 7.83 7.34 -23.34
CA TRP A 247 8.24 6.55 -22.18
C TRP A 247 7.16 6.50 -21.11
N LEU A 248 6.87 5.29 -20.65
CA LEU A 248 6.18 5.01 -19.40
C LEU A 248 7.23 4.58 -18.37
N ILE A 249 7.39 5.33 -17.29
CA ILE A 249 8.38 5.07 -16.26
C ILE A 249 7.68 4.44 -15.06
N LEU A 250 8.18 3.30 -14.58
CA LEU A 250 7.72 2.69 -13.34
C LEU A 250 8.78 2.90 -12.26
N SER A 251 8.42 3.60 -11.19
CA SER A 251 9.30 3.83 -10.04
C SER A 251 8.46 3.90 -8.77
N HIS A 252 8.94 3.32 -7.68
CA HIS A 252 8.17 3.29 -6.43
C HIS A 252 7.94 4.69 -5.84
N ASN A 253 9.01 5.46 -5.63
CA ASN A 253 8.94 6.78 -5.03
C ASN A 253 8.60 7.86 -6.08
N PRO A 254 7.52 8.65 -5.91
CA PRO A 254 7.12 9.65 -6.89
C PRO A 254 8.07 10.85 -6.97
N ASP A 255 8.89 11.10 -5.94
CA ASP A 255 9.87 12.20 -5.98
C ASP A 255 11.02 11.92 -6.95
N THR A 256 11.15 10.67 -7.42
CA THR A 256 12.07 10.29 -8.50
C THR A 256 11.80 11.06 -9.81
N VAL A 257 10.59 11.63 -9.97
CA VAL A 257 10.22 12.43 -11.15
C VAL A 257 11.14 13.62 -11.40
N ASP A 258 11.70 14.22 -10.34
CA ASP A 258 12.66 15.35 -10.45
C ASP A 258 13.99 14.95 -11.11
N MET A 259 14.27 13.64 -11.19
CA MET A 259 15.48 13.11 -11.83
C MET A 259 15.28 12.81 -13.32
N VAL A 260 14.06 12.98 -13.85
CA VAL A 260 13.78 12.73 -15.26
C VAL A 260 14.45 13.83 -16.09
N PRO A 261 15.36 13.47 -17.02
CA PRO A 261 15.99 14.46 -17.89
C PRO A 261 14.99 15.01 -18.91
N GLU A 262 15.32 16.12 -19.54
CA GLU A 262 14.56 16.61 -20.68
C GLU A 262 14.59 15.58 -21.82
N LEU A 263 13.40 15.18 -22.29
CA LEU A 263 13.22 14.23 -23.40
C LEU A 263 12.36 14.87 -24.49
N PRO A 264 12.49 14.45 -25.77
CA PRO A 264 11.67 14.98 -26.86
C PRO A 264 10.17 14.79 -26.68
N MET A 265 9.77 13.67 -26.05
CA MET A 265 8.40 13.40 -25.65
C MET A 265 8.34 13.32 -24.13
N ARG A 266 7.38 14.05 -23.56
CA ARG A 266 7.17 14.08 -22.12
C ARG A 266 6.69 12.71 -21.63
N PRO A 267 7.41 12.04 -20.71
CA PRO A 267 7.02 10.75 -20.18
C PRO A 267 5.96 10.85 -19.09
N LEU A 268 5.29 9.73 -18.84
CA LEU A 268 4.48 9.51 -17.65
C LEU A 268 5.21 8.58 -16.69
N MET A 269 5.35 8.97 -15.43
CA MET A 269 5.82 8.13 -14.35
C MET A 269 4.64 7.58 -13.54
N LEU A 270 4.69 6.30 -13.18
CA LEU A 270 3.72 5.62 -12.32
C LEU A 270 4.39 5.24 -11.01
N SER A 271 3.81 5.66 -9.88
CA SER A 271 4.41 5.53 -8.55
C SER A 271 3.40 5.22 -7.44
N GLY A 272 3.93 4.73 -6.30
CA GLY A 272 3.20 4.42 -5.07
C GLY A 272 3.73 5.24 -3.89
N HIS A 273 4.22 4.55 -2.85
CA HIS A 273 5.02 5.07 -1.72
C HIS A 273 4.27 5.94 -0.70
N THR A 274 3.34 6.76 -1.16
CA THR A 274 2.73 7.81 -0.34
C THR A 274 1.50 7.33 0.45
N HIS A 275 0.91 6.20 0.04
CA HIS A 275 -0.36 5.67 0.55
C HIS A 275 -1.53 6.66 0.54
N GLY A 276 -1.43 7.80 -0.16
CA GLY A 276 -2.37 8.91 0.03
C GLY A 276 -2.40 9.49 1.44
N GLY A 277 -1.37 9.23 2.24
CA GLY A 277 -1.29 9.53 3.67
C GLY A 277 -1.92 8.49 4.59
N GLN A 278 -2.53 7.42 4.04
CA GLN A 278 -3.19 6.29 4.70
C GLN A 278 -4.37 6.63 5.63
N ILE A 279 -4.21 7.60 6.52
CA ILE A 279 -5.20 8.15 7.42
C ILE A 279 -5.30 9.65 7.13
N GLU A 280 -6.41 10.07 6.54
CA GLU A 280 -6.65 11.47 6.21
C GLU A 280 -7.39 12.18 7.35
N LEU A 281 -6.63 12.95 8.13
CA LEU A 281 -7.09 13.83 9.19
C LEU A 281 -6.68 15.28 8.85
N PRO A 282 -7.56 16.27 9.11
CA PRO A 282 -7.22 17.68 8.93
C PRO A 282 -5.90 18.05 9.62
N TRP A 283 -5.03 18.76 8.89
CA TRP A 283 -3.72 19.27 9.32
C TRP A 283 -2.64 18.21 9.63
N VAL A 284 -2.98 17.13 10.33
CA VAL A 284 -2.05 16.05 10.72
C VAL A 284 -1.48 15.35 9.50
N THR A 285 -2.33 14.96 8.55
CA THR A 285 -1.88 14.27 7.33
C THR A 285 -0.93 15.14 6.53
N ASN A 286 -1.22 16.44 6.39
CA ASN A 286 -0.34 17.36 5.66
C ASN A 286 1.04 17.50 6.33
N TYR A 287 1.11 17.47 7.66
CA TYR A 287 2.38 17.49 8.38
C TYR A 287 3.21 16.22 8.13
N ILE A 288 2.56 15.04 8.18
CA ILE A 288 3.21 13.76 7.92
C ILE A 288 3.69 13.68 6.47
N MET A 289 2.84 14.09 5.51
CA MET A 289 3.14 14.01 4.08
C MET A 289 4.42 14.74 3.68
N LYS A 290 4.79 15.84 4.37
CA LYS A 290 6.06 16.56 4.14
C LYS A 290 7.32 15.71 4.40
N LYS A 291 7.20 14.62 5.16
CA LYS A 291 8.30 13.68 5.42
C LYS A 291 8.31 12.49 4.46
N VAL A 292 7.20 12.28 3.73
CA VAL A 292 7.02 11.15 2.81
C VAL A 292 7.33 11.57 1.38
N SER A 293 6.92 12.78 0.99
CA SER A 293 7.30 13.39 -0.28
C SER A 293 7.70 14.83 -0.06
N ILE A 294 8.92 15.17 -0.49
CA ILE A 294 9.48 16.52 -0.45
C ILE A 294 8.75 17.41 -1.46
N LEU A 295 8.30 16.84 -2.58
CA LEU A 295 7.59 17.54 -3.65
C LEU A 295 6.08 17.65 -3.43
N GLY A 296 5.57 17.09 -2.33
CA GLY A 296 4.16 17.19 -1.94
C GLY A 296 3.24 16.21 -2.67
N HIS A 297 3.78 15.14 -3.26
CA HIS A 297 3.02 14.06 -3.85
C HIS A 297 2.16 13.34 -2.80
N LYS A 298 0.87 13.18 -3.10
CA LYS A 298 -0.09 12.47 -2.23
C LYS A 298 -0.88 11.42 -3.00
N LYS A 299 -1.59 11.78 -4.06
CA LYS A 299 -2.37 10.86 -4.90
C LYS A 299 -2.84 11.53 -6.19
N GLY A 300 -2.94 10.76 -7.27
CA GLY A 300 -3.39 11.24 -8.58
C GLY A 300 -2.27 11.82 -9.43
N PHE A 301 -2.64 12.62 -10.44
CA PHE A 301 -1.71 13.22 -11.40
C PHE A 301 -1.06 14.50 -10.87
N TYR A 302 0.23 14.63 -11.14
CA TYR A 302 1.05 15.81 -10.93
C TYR A 302 1.89 16.08 -12.17
N SER A 303 2.16 17.36 -12.43
CA SER A 303 2.93 17.80 -13.59
C SER A 303 4.21 18.46 -13.13
N HIS A 304 5.34 18.00 -13.67
CA HIS A 304 6.70 18.50 -13.38
C HIS A 304 7.39 18.94 -14.64
N GLU A 305 8.48 19.69 -14.52
CA GLU A 305 9.16 20.31 -15.65
C GLU A 305 9.39 19.36 -16.84
N HIS A 306 9.93 18.15 -16.57
CA HIS A 306 10.29 17.20 -17.62
C HIS A 306 9.37 15.99 -17.74
N ALA A 307 8.41 15.79 -16.83
CA ALA A 307 7.55 14.60 -16.80
C ALA A 307 6.22 14.85 -16.09
N ASP A 308 5.23 14.00 -16.36
CA ASP A 308 4.05 13.87 -15.50
C ASP A 308 4.23 12.64 -14.59
N VAL A 309 3.64 12.66 -13.39
CA VAL A 309 3.64 11.52 -12.47
C VAL A 309 2.23 11.23 -11.97
N PHE A 310 1.84 9.96 -11.97
CA PHE A 310 0.64 9.46 -11.33
C PHE A 310 1.00 8.67 -10.09
N VAL A 311 0.39 9.05 -8.96
CA VAL A 311 0.65 8.44 -7.65
C VAL A 311 -0.58 7.67 -7.18
N THR A 312 -0.48 6.35 -7.08
CA THR A 312 -1.52 5.53 -6.47
C THR A 312 -1.45 5.60 -4.94
N VAL A 313 -2.57 5.33 -4.27
CA VAL A 313 -2.64 5.23 -2.80
C VAL A 313 -2.31 3.82 -2.29
N GLY A 314 -1.97 2.91 -3.20
CA GLY A 314 -1.63 1.53 -2.88
C GLY A 314 -2.78 0.72 -2.28
N THR A 315 -2.48 -0.52 -1.89
CA THR A 315 -3.50 -1.47 -1.42
C THR A 315 -3.32 -1.99 0.00
N GLY A 316 -2.12 -1.90 0.55
CA GLY A 316 -1.76 -2.35 1.89
C GLY A 316 -1.65 -1.23 2.91
N MET A 317 -1.00 -1.52 4.03
CA MET A 317 -0.86 -0.60 5.16
C MET A 317 0.54 -0.69 5.76
N VAL A 318 1.04 0.44 6.24
CA VAL A 318 2.35 0.59 6.88
C VAL A 318 2.23 1.39 8.18
N GLY A 319 3.08 1.11 9.16
CA GLY A 319 3.22 1.83 10.44
C GLY A 319 2.06 1.62 11.44
N VAL A 320 0.82 1.82 11.00
CA VAL A 320 -0.39 1.59 11.80
C VAL A 320 -1.44 0.82 11.01
N PRO A 321 -2.25 -0.03 11.65
CA PRO A 321 -3.15 -0.95 10.98
C PRO A 321 -4.50 -0.31 10.59
N PHE A 322 -4.50 0.96 10.17
CA PHE A 322 -5.73 1.71 9.89
C PHE A 322 -5.63 2.42 8.55
N ARG A 323 -6.74 2.46 7.81
CA ARG A 323 -6.98 3.40 6.69
C ARG A 323 -8.24 4.20 6.98
N PHE A 324 -8.20 5.51 6.76
CA PHE A 324 -9.36 6.38 6.96
C PHE A 324 -9.45 7.45 5.88
N ARG A 325 -10.57 7.47 5.15
CA ARG A 325 -10.83 8.30 3.96
C ARG A 325 -9.80 8.12 2.83
N VAL A 326 -9.03 7.05 2.85
CA VAL A 326 -8.05 6.68 1.84
C VAL A 326 -8.16 5.17 1.57
N PRO A 327 -9.29 4.73 0.97
CA PRO A 327 -9.51 3.31 0.72
C PRO A 327 -8.43 2.75 -0.23
N PRO A 328 -8.00 1.48 -0.03
CA PRO A 328 -7.14 0.76 -0.96
C PRO A 328 -7.63 0.92 -2.39
N THR A 329 -6.75 1.21 -3.35
CA THR A 329 -7.16 1.48 -4.73
C THR A 329 -6.30 0.71 -5.73
N ILE A 330 -6.97 0.20 -6.77
CA ILE A 330 -6.35 -0.22 -8.03
C ILE A 330 -6.68 0.87 -9.04
N ASP A 331 -5.65 1.47 -9.64
CA ASP A 331 -5.82 2.52 -10.64
C ASP A 331 -5.66 1.91 -12.03
N ILE A 332 -6.66 2.06 -12.88
CA ILE A 332 -6.61 1.68 -14.29
C ILE A 332 -6.35 2.93 -15.09
N ILE A 333 -5.24 2.94 -15.83
CA ILE A 333 -4.79 4.07 -16.63
C ILE A 333 -4.89 3.63 -18.09
N GLU A 334 -5.84 4.20 -18.81
CA GLU A 334 -5.96 4.07 -20.25
C GLU A 334 -4.99 5.04 -20.92
N LEU A 335 -3.96 4.51 -21.57
CA LEU A 335 -3.06 5.25 -22.42
C LEU A 335 -3.73 5.44 -23.78
N ILE A 336 -3.85 6.69 -24.23
CA ILE A 336 -4.50 7.08 -25.49
C ILE A 336 -3.58 7.90 -26.39
#